data_AF-A0A0C9S5M0-F1
#
_entry.id   AF-A0A0C9S5M0-F1
#
_cell.length_a   1.000
_cell.length_b   1.000
_cell.length_c   1.000
_cell.angle_alpha   90.00
_cell.angle_beta   90.00
_cell.angle_gamma   90.00
#
_symmetry.space_group_name_H-M   'P 1'
#
loop_
_entity.id
_entity.type
_entity.pdbx_description
1 polymer ?
#
loop_
_entity_poly.entity_id
_entity_poly.type
_entity_poly.pdbx_seq_one_letter_code
_entity_poly.pdbx_strand_id
1 'polypeptide(L)'
;MVVLGEEQEEQRRRMESLSWLVIVPPFECQWLVEEELKFREAGRGCIAFEAYADNDVTLVFKEQAGSKHYHYRRDTTPNYTIVLGSHRNRRLKIEVDGVSVVDKIGLGLCSSARFESYWISIYDGLITIGKGADPGHNVVFWWRDAQPRCKVQYVGLSSWDKHVGYRNIRVLPPPPQTPSPPPVDVSGEEEGLLGWFLERWELADLRIVAGREGRVVPAHRLVWALRCSQAPPEEGGGVIRLPAVEYSVVHALLQYIYTGRTQVTESQLGALSELSEEFGVESLVAQCEQMKDTSFREDHKLEILDSSPLKLLQKRPALSSDLPIDLQKLKHLLETGDYSDVDIYIEGHGLVARAHKLMLSVWSAPFAKMFTNGMSESSCSEVHLRDVSPEAFLVMLHFMYCGQVDIDEKEDMGSLLLPLILLADQFGIYRLRQECCEYLLESLSEGWCGTYWKQLLHQPLFACCKSTFRS
;
A
#
# COMPACT_ATOMS: atom_id res chain seq x y z
N MET A 1 -52.13 -29.88 -24.30
CA MET A 1 -50.97 -29.23 -24.95
C MET A 1 -50.96 -27.74 -24.62
N VAL A 2 -50.89 -27.37 -23.33
CA VAL A 2 -50.72 -25.99 -22.82
C VAL A 2 -50.12 -26.13 -21.42
N VAL A 3 -48.84 -26.51 -21.33
CA VAL A 3 -48.08 -26.48 -20.05
C VAL A 3 -46.60 -26.14 -20.31
N LEU A 4 -46.07 -26.42 -21.51
CA LEU A 4 -44.66 -26.13 -21.86
C LEU A 4 -44.35 -24.65 -22.17
N GLY A 5 -45.36 -23.77 -22.18
CA GLY A 5 -45.19 -22.35 -22.52
C GLY A 5 -44.87 -21.45 -21.32
N GLU A 6 -45.42 -21.75 -20.13
CA GLU A 6 -45.26 -20.88 -18.96
C GLU A 6 -43.90 -21.08 -18.27
N GLU A 7 -43.39 -22.31 -18.20
CA GLU A 7 -42.02 -22.55 -17.67
C GLU A 7 -40.93 -21.97 -18.58
N GLN A 8 -41.10 -22.00 -19.90
CA GLN A 8 -40.15 -21.41 -20.83
C GLN A 8 -40.23 -19.88 -20.87
N GLU A 9 -41.42 -19.30 -20.73
CA GLU A 9 -41.60 -17.84 -20.65
C GLU A 9 -41.15 -17.31 -19.27
N GLU A 10 -41.30 -18.07 -18.19
CA GLU A 10 -40.77 -17.73 -16.86
C GLU A 10 -39.26 -17.94 -16.77
N GLN A 11 -38.69 -18.99 -17.40
CA GLN A 11 -37.24 -19.12 -17.58
C GLN A 11 -36.66 -18.04 -18.47
N ARG A 12 -37.38 -17.63 -19.52
CA ARG A 12 -37.00 -16.52 -20.39
C ARG A 12 -37.07 -15.18 -19.66
N ARG A 13 -38.12 -14.92 -18.86
CA ARG A 13 -38.20 -13.74 -17.98
C ARG A 13 -37.17 -13.77 -16.84
N ARG A 14 -36.80 -14.95 -16.32
CA ARG A 14 -35.68 -15.12 -15.37
C ARG A 14 -34.31 -14.89 -16.04
N MET A 15 -34.13 -15.34 -17.28
CA MET A 15 -32.92 -15.08 -18.08
C MET A 15 -32.82 -13.63 -18.54
N GLU A 16 -33.93 -12.98 -18.91
CA GLU A 16 -33.99 -11.56 -19.26
C GLU A 16 -33.83 -10.65 -18.01
N SER A 17 -34.01 -11.19 -16.79
CA SER A 17 -33.68 -10.50 -15.53
C SER A 17 -32.22 -10.63 -15.08
N LEU A 18 -31.41 -11.43 -15.79
CA LEU A 18 -29.98 -11.63 -15.51
C LEU A 18 -29.16 -10.81 -16.51
N SER A 19 -28.73 -9.64 -16.04
CA SER A 19 -27.68 -8.77 -16.59
C SER A 19 -26.72 -9.46 -17.57
N TRP A 20 -26.67 -8.97 -18.81
CA TRP A 20 -25.77 -9.40 -19.88
C TRP A 20 -24.34 -9.68 -19.39
N LEU A 21 -23.95 -10.96 -19.37
CA LEU A 21 -22.59 -11.42 -19.14
C LEU A 21 -21.84 -11.45 -20.48
N VAL A 22 -20.76 -10.68 -20.58
CA VAL A 22 -19.85 -10.63 -21.73
C VAL A 22 -18.58 -11.40 -21.38
N ILE A 23 -18.21 -12.41 -22.17
CA ILE A 23 -16.96 -13.16 -21.99
C ILE A 23 -16.03 -12.82 -23.15
N VAL A 24 -14.86 -12.26 -22.83
CA VAL A 24 -13.82 -11.90 -23.80
C VAL A 24 -12.76 -13.00 -23.84
N PRO A 25 -12.54 -13.66 -25.01
CA PRO A 25 -11.50 -14.67 -25.18
C PRO A 25 -10.07 -14.09 -25.10
N PRO A 26 -9.05 -14.94 -24.86
CA PRO A 26 -7.65 -14.54 -24.93
C PRO A 26 -7.29 -13.89 -26.27
N PHE A 27 -6.50 -12.81 -26.22
CA PHE A 27 -6.04 -12.04 -27.38
C PHE A 27 -7.15 -11.40 -28.24
N GLU A 28 -8.39 -11.35 -27.75
CA GLU A 28 -9.51 -10.69 -28.41
C GLU A 28 -9.88 -9.37 -27.72
N CYS A 29 -10.69 -8.57 -28.42
CA CYS A 29 -11.27 -7.35 -27.89
C CYS A 29 -12.74 -7.24 -28.31
N GLN A 30 -13.62 -7.07 -27.32
CA GLN A 30 -15.03 -6.78 -27.51
C GLN A 30 -15.25 -5.27 -27.38
N TRP A 31 -15.58 -4.62 -28.50
CA TRP A 31 -15.89 -3.19 -28.52
C TRP A 31 -17.34 -2.93 -28.10
N LEU A 32 -17.52 -1.94 -27.23
CA LEU A 32 -18.82 -1.42 -26.87
C LEU A 32 -19.23 -0.40 -27.94
N VAL A 33 -20.08 -0.85 -28.86
CA VAL A 33 -20.45 -0.08 -30.07
C VAL A 33 -21.86 0.48 -30.01
N GLU A 34 -22.68 0.07 -29.03
CA GLU A 34 -23.98 0.68 -28.77
C GLU A 34 -23.81 2.15 -28.36
N GLU A 35 -24.69 3.02 -28.84
CA GLU A 35 -24.64 4.47 -28.55
C GLU A 35 -24.68 4.79 -27.05
N GLU A 36 -25.34 3.94 -26.25
CA GLU A 36 -25.44 4.08 -24.79
C GLU A 36 -24.16 3.66 -24.03
N LEU A 37 -23.24 2.93 -24.70
CA LEU A 37 -21.97 2.48 -24.14
C LEU A 37 -20.76 3.22 -24.73
N LYS A 38 -20.99 4.35 -25.41
CA LYS A 38 -19.95 5.30 -25.85
C LYS A 38 -19.92 6.51 -24.94
N PHE A 39 -18.75 7.15 -24.84
CA PHE A 39 -18.68 8.44 -24.18
C PHE A 39 -19.47 9.47 -25.00
N ARG A 40 -20.39 10.17 -24.32
CA ARG A 40 -21.21 11.21 -24.97
C ARG A 40 -20.36 12.38 -25.44
N GLU A 41 -19.34 12.72 -24.64
CA GLU A 41 -18.33 13.74 -24.95
C GLU A 41 -16.98 13.04 -25.12
N ALA A 42 -16.30 13.31 -26.24
CA ALA A 42 -14.98 12.76 -26.46
C ALA A 42 -14.00 13.25 -25.37
N GLY A 43 -13.19 12.34 -24.83
CA GLY A 43 -12.26 12.60 -23.74
C GLY A 43 -12.91 12.73 -22.35
N ARG A 44 -14.24 12.57 -22.24
CA ARG A 44 -14.99 12.74 -21.00
C ARG A 44 -16.04 11.65 -20.81
N GLY A 45 -15.73 10.68 -19.98
CA GLY A 45 -16.69 9.64 -19.62
C GLY A 45 -16.20 8.74 -18.50
N CYS A 46 -17.13 8.06 -17.86
CA CYS A 46 -16.85 7.06 -16.84
C CYS A 46 -17.48 5.74 -17.26
N ILE A 47 -16.72 4.65 -17.19
CA ILE A 47 -17.24 3.29 -17.34
C ILE A 47 -17.25 2.62 -15.97
N ALA A 48 -18.40 2.08 -15.57
CA ALA A 48 -18.55 1.24 -14.40
C ALA A 48 -18.92 -0.18 -14.85
N PHE A 49 -18.28 -1.19 -14.27
CA PHE A 49 -18.45 -2.57 -14.68
C PHE A 49 -18.10 -3.53 -13.55
N GLU A 50 -18.60 -4.75 -13.63
CA GLU A 50 -18.12 -5.86 -12.82
C GLU A 50 -17.27 -6.78 -13.67
N ALA A 51 -16.08 -7.15 -13.17
CA ALA A 51 -15.17 -8.04 -13.87
C ALA A 51 -14.76 -9.25 -13.02
N TYR A 52 -14.54 -10.36 -13.72
CA TYR A 52 -14.00 -11.61 -13.22
C TYR A 52 -12.88 -12.06 -14.15
N ALA A 53 -11.67 -12.24 -13.60
CA ALA A 53 -10.50 -12.64 -14.37
C ALA A 53 -9.51 -13.42 -13.50
N ASP A 54 -8.84 -14.41 -14.10
CA ASP A 54 -7.77 -15.17 -13.43
C ASP A 54 -6.50 -14.32 -13.23
N ASN A 55 -6.17 -13.48 -14.22
CA ASN A 55 -4.93 -12.72 -14.28
C ASN A 55 -5.20 -11.22 -14.30
N ASP A 56 -5.65 -10.71 -15.45
CA ASP A 56 -5.76 -9.28 -15.73
C ASP A 56 -7.09 -8.93 -16.40
N VAL A 57 -7.53 -7.69 -16.16
CA VAL A 57 -8.69 -7.07 -16.79
C VAL A 57 -8.16 -5.89 -17.59
N THR A 58 -8.32 -5.94 -18.91
CA THR A 58 -7.76 -4.93 -19.80
C THR A 58 -8.88 -4.14 -20.47
N LEU A 59 -8.84 -2.81 -20.33
CA LEU A 59 -9.73 -1.89 -21.04
C LEU A 59 -8.91 -0.99 -21.96
N VAL A 60 -9.42 -0.80 -23.17
CA VAL A 60 -8.79 0.01 -24.21
C VAL A 60 -9.73 1.15 -24.58
N PHE A 61 -9.22 2.38 -24.61
CA PHE A 61 -10.01 3.57 -24.92
C PHE A 61 -9.46 4.25 -26.18
N LYS A 62 -10.34 4.48 -27.18
CA LYS A 62 -9.95 4.95 -28.51
C LYS A 62 -10.92 5.94 -29.14
N GLU A 63 -10.46 6.67 -30.15
CA GLU A 63 -11.31 7.53 -31.00
C GLU A 63 -12.30 6.73 -31.84
N GLN A 64 -11.89 5.55 -32.34
CA GLN A 64 -12.74 4.66 -33.14
C GLN A 64 -12.61 3.22 -32.65
N ALA A 65 -13.71 2.48 -32.68
CA ALA A 65 -13.70 1.05 -32.39
C ALA A 65 -12.79 0.29 -33.36
N GLY A 66 -12.03 -0.67 -32.83
CA GLY A 66 -11.22 -1.60 -33.60
C GLY A 66 -12.02 -2.79 -34.14
N SER A 67 -11.33 -3.71 -34.80
CA SER A 67 -11.90 -5.01 -35.20
C SER A 67 -12.02 -5.97 -34.01
N LYS A 68 -12.73 -7.09 -34.18
CA LYS A 68 -12.86 -8.12 -33.14
C LYS A 68 -11.53 -8.80 -32.77
N HIS A 69 -10.64 -8.98 -33.76
CA HIS A 69 -9.28 -9.50 -33.57
C HIS A 69 -8.27 -8.42 -33.23
N TYR A 70 -8.74 -7.29 -32.71
CA TYR A 70 -7.90 -6.19 -32.28
C TYR A 70 -7.07 -6.61 -31.07
N HIS A 71 -5.78 -6.27 -31.11
CA HIS A 71 -4.88 -6.43 -29.99
C HIS A 71 -4.12 -5.12 -29.77
N TYR A 72 -4.27 -4.52 -28.59
CA TYR A 72 -3.73 -3.19 -28.27
C TYR A 72 -2.21 -3.07 -28.50
N ARG A 73 -1.41 -4.11 -28.20
CA ARG A 73 0.04 -4.12 -28.50
C ARG A 73 0.43 -4.01 -29.99
N ARG A 74 -0.49 -4.29 -30.92
CA ARG A 74 -0.23 -4.17 -32.36
C ARG A 74 -0.80 -2.87 -32.93
N ASP A 75 -1.42 -2.06 -32.09
CA ASP A 75 -2.04 -0.82 -32.49
C ASP A 75 -1.04 0.33 -32.43
N THR A 76 -1.03 1.13 -33.49
CA THR A 76 -0.21 2.34 -33.61
C THR A 76 -1.04 3.62 -33.57
N THR A 77 -2.36 3.49 -33.39
CA THR A 77 -3.28 4.63 -33.30
C THR A 77 -3.40 5.15 -31.86
N PRO A 78 -3.73 6.43 -31.65
CA PRO A 78 -3.77 7.01 -30.32
C PRO A 78 -4.78 6.31 -29.41
N ASN A 79 -4.34 5.85 -28.25
CA ASN A 79 -5.18 5.09 -27.32
C ASN A 79 -4.66 5.17 -25.87
N TYR A 80 -5.59 4.94 -24.95
CA TYR A 80 -5.25 4.55 -23.57
C TYR A 80 -5.53 3.07 -23.39
N THR A 81 -4.57 2.33 -22.87
CA THR A 81 -4.78 0.95 -22.42
C THR A 81 -4.56 0.87 -20.92
N ILE A 82 -5.58 0.44 -20.18
CA ILE A 82 -5.54 0.28 -18.73
C ILE A 82 -5.64 -1.20 -18.42
N VAL A 83 -4.61 -1.73 -17.76
CA VAL A 83 -4.51 -3.14 -17.35
C VAL A 83 -4.59 -3.20 -15.84
N LEU A 84 -5.74 -3.61 -15.34
CA LEU A 84 -5.95 -3.92 -13.93
C LEU A 84 -5.42 -5.34 -13.69
N GLY A 85 -4.54 -5.51 -12.70
CA GLY A 85 -4.00 -6.83 -12.38
C GLY A 85 -2.96 -7.37 -13.37
N SER A 86 -2.15 -6.51 -13.99
CA SER A 86 -0.97 -6.93 -14.75
C SER A 86 0.01 -7.76 -13.89
N HIS A 87 0.89 -8.53 -14.53
CA HIS A 87 1.84 -9.44 -13.87
C HIS A 87 1.17 -10.45 -12.91
N ARG A 88 0.15 -11.16 -13.38
CA ARG A 88 -0.65 -12.14 -12.60
C ARG A 88 -1.36 -11.49 -11.40
N ASN A 89 -2.14 -10.45 -11.67
CA ASN A 89 -2.93 -9.71 -10.68
C ASN A 89 -2.13 -8.94 -9.62
N ARG A 90 -0.91 -8.48 -9.95
CA ARG A 90 -0.01 -7.83 -8.99
C ARG A 90 0.21 -6.35 -9.23
N ARG A 91 -0.10 -5.87 -10.44
CA ARG A 91 0.25 -4.52 -10.88
C ARG A 91 -0.91 -3.83 -11.59
N LEU A 92 -0.96 -2.51 -11.48
CA LEU A 92 -1.75 -1.64 -12.34
C LEU A 92 -0.85 -1.09 -13.43
N LYS A 93 -1.25 -1.20 -14.69
CA LYS A 93 -0.54 -0.62 -15.82
C LYS A 93 -1.43 0.34 -16.60
N ILE A 94 -0.88 1.50 -16.97
CA ILE A 94 -1.49 2.40 -17.95
C ILE A 94 -0.48 2.59 -19.08
N GLU A 95 -0.91 2.29 -20.30
CA GLU A 95 -0.16 2.52 -21.52
C GLU A 95 -0.82 3.62 -22.33
N VAL A 96 -0.02 4.58 -22.82
CA VAL A 96 -0.43 5.61 -23.77
C VAL A 96 0.24 5.29 -25.09
N ASP A 97 -0.54 5.04 -26.12
CA ASP A 97 -0.05 4.70 -27.46
C ASP A 97 0.95 3.52 -27.44
N GLY A 98 0.71 2.53 -26.56
CA GLY A 98 1.57 1.36 -26.36
C GLY A 98 2.80 1.58 -25.49
N VAL A 99 3.05 2.80 -25.01
CA VAL A 99 4.14 3.11 -24.07
C VAL A 99 3.61 3.06 -22.63
N SER A 100 4.25 2.26 -21.79
CA SER A 100 3.92 2.17 -20.37
C SER A 100 4.27 3.47 -19.64
N VAL A 101 3.26 4.22 -19.20
CA VAL A 101 3.43 5.47 -18.44
C VAL A 101 3.16 5.28 -16.95
N VAL A 102 2.38 4.26 -16.59
CA VAL A 102 2.16 3.83 -15.20
C VAL A 102 2.41 2.34 -15.09
N ASP A 103 3.20 1.93 -14.11
CA ASP A 103 3.40 0.53 -13.73
C ASP A 103 3.58 0.39 -12.21
N LYS A 104 2.49 0.20 -11.47
CA LYS A 104 2.46 0.24 -9.99
C LYS A 104 2.16 -1.13 -9.37
N ILE A 105 2.92 -1.53 -8.35
CA ILE A 105 2.73 -2.79 -7.58
C ILE A 105 1.67 -2.59 -6.49
N GLY A 106 0.94 -3.66 -6.15
CA GLY A 106 0.17 -3.72 -4.90
C GLY A 106 -1.27 -3.24 -5.01
N LEU A 107 -1.68 -2.81 -6.20
CA LEU A 107 -3.08 -2.55 -6.53
C LEU A 107 -3.69 -3.88 -7.02
N GLY A 108 -4.00 -4.77 -6.08
CA GLY A 108 -4.68 -6.05 -6.34
C GLY A 108 -6.12 -5.80 -6.81
N LEU A 109 -6.29 -5.74 -8.12
CA LEU A 109 -7.46 -5.13 -8.78
C LEU A 109 -8.32 -6.13 -9.56
N CYS A 110 -8.04 -7.44 -9.49
CA CYS A 110 -8.88 -8.47 -10.09
C CYS A 110 -9.15 -9.60 -9.09
N SER A 111 -10.26 -10.32 -9.22
CA SER A 111 -10.55 -11.51 -8.41
C SER A 111 -10.83 -12.69 -9.33
N SER A 112 -10.17 -13.81 -9.05
CA SER A 112 -10.38 -15.09 -9.71
C SER A 112 -11.46 -15.94 -9.03
N ALA A 113 -12.05 -15.44 -7.93
CA ALA A 113 -13.05 -16.17 -7.15
C ALA A 113 -14.48 -15.64 -7.34
N ARG A 114 -14.64 -14.34 -7.68
CA ARG A 114 -15.94 -13.69 -7.85
C ARG A 114 -15.83 -12.42 -8.69
N PHE A 115 -16.97 -11.96 -9.20
CA PHE A 115 -17.08 -10.64 -9.82
C PHE A 115 -16.84 -9.55 -8.78
N GLU A 116 -16.02 -8.58 -9.15
CA GLU A 116 -15.75 -7.38 -8.36
C GLU A 116 -16.09 -6.14 -9.21
N SER A 117 -16.59 -5.09 -8.56
CA SER A 117 -17.01 -3.86 -9.23
C SER A 117 -15.86 -2.87 -9.34
N TYR A 118 -15.72 -2.28 -10.52
CA TYR A 118 -14.71 -1.28 -10.85
C TYR A 118 -15.34 -0.14 -11.63
N TRP A 119 -14.70 1.01 -11.53
CA TRP A 119 -15.02 2.13 -12.40
C TRP A 119 -13.76 2.87 -12.84
N ILE A 120 -13.77 3.35 -14.08
CA ILE A 120 -12.69 4.11 -14.69
C ILE A 120 -13.29 5.37 -15.29
N SER A 121 -12.83 6.53 -14.84
CA SER A 121 -13.22 7.83 -15.37
C SER A 121 -12.06 8.46 -16.14
N ILE A 122 -12.34 8.98 -17.33
CA ILE A 122 -11.45 9.83 -18.11
C ILE A 122 -12.10 11.21 -18.19
N TYR A 123 -11.35 12.24 -17.79
CA TYR A 123 -11.76 13.63 -17.90
C TYR A 123 -10.59 14.47 -18.40
N ASP A 124 -10.58 14.84 -19.67
CA ASP A 124 -9.56 15.70 -20.29
C ASP A 124 -8.11 15.24 -19.97
N GLY A 125 -7.88 13.92 -20.02
CA GLY A 125 -6.58 13.30 -19.74
C GLY A 125 -6.31 12.96 -18.27
N LEU A 126 -7.20 13.33 -17.34
CA LEU A 126 -7.20 12.77 -15.99
C LEU A 126 -7.89 11.41 -16.00
N ILE A 127 -7.13 10.34 -15.79
CA ILE A 127 -7.62 8.98 -15.63
C ILE A 127 -7.74 8.70 -14.13
N THR A 128 -8.93 8.36 -13.66
CA THR A 128 -9.21 7.97 -12.27
C THR A 128 -9.80 6.58 -12.24
N ILE A 129 -9.31 5.74 -11.34
CA ILE A 129 -9.69 4.33 -11.19
C ILE A 129 -10.17 4.15 -9.76
N GLY A 130 -11.35 3.57 -9.59
CA GLY A 130 -11.87 3.23 -8.27
C GLY A 130 -12.49 1.85 -8.23
N LYS A 131 -12.79 1.41 -7.00
CA LYS A 131 -13.34 0.09 -6.73
C LYS A 131 -14.69 0.21 -6.03
N GLY A 132 -15.69 -0.53 -6.50
CA GLY A 132 -17.06 -0.46 -6.01
C GLY A 132 -18.05 -0.07 -7.11
N ALA A 133 -19.33 -0.05 -6.75
CA ALA A 133 -20.42 0.20 -7.69
C ALA A 133 -20.68 1.69 -7.97
N ASP A 134 -20.15 2.59 -7.13
CA ASP A 134 -20.44 4.03 -7.18
C ASP A 134 -19.23 4.84 -7.69
N PRO A 135 -19.27 5.33 -8.95
CA PRO A 135 -18.23 6.19 -9.49
C PRO A 135 -17.98 7.45 -8.66
N GLY A 136 -16.70 7.81 -8.50
CA GLY A 136 -16.28 8.94 -7.66
C GLY A 136 -16.01 8.59 -6.19
N HIS A 137 -16.39 7.39 -5.74
CA HIS A 137 -16.09 6.89 -4.39
C HIS A 137 -15.04 5.78 -4.42
N ASN A 138 -14.29 5.64 -3.32
CA ASN A 138 -13.25 4.62 -3.16
C ASN A 138 -12.24 4.61 -4.33
N VAL A 139 -11.68 5.81 -4.59
CA VAL A 139 -10.62 6.01 -5.59
C VAL A 139 -9.40 5.21 -5.17
N VAL A 140 -8.95 4.34 -6.07
CA VAL A 140 -7.78 3.48 -5.86
C VAL A 140 -6.54 4.09 -6.51
N PHE A 141 -6.70 4.76 -7.65
CA PHE A 141 -5.59 5.37 -8.36
C PHE A 141 -6.05 6.51 -9.26
N TRP A 142 -5.17 7.47 -9.53
CA TRP A 142 -5.37 8.48 -10.57
C TRP A 142 -4.05 8.83 -11.25
N TRP A 143 -4.12 9.26 -12.49
CA TRP A 143 -2.98 9.71 -13.29
C TRP A 143 -3.42 10.75 -14.30
N ARG A 144 -2.59 11.76 -14.56
CA ARG A 144 -2.88 12.83 -15.52
C ARG A 144 -1.91 12.76 -16.70
N ASP A 145 -2.47 12.71 -17.89
CA ASP A 145 -1.73 12.84 -19.14
C ASP A 145 -1.34 14.31 -19.39
N ALA A 146 -0.06 14.55 -19.72
CA ALA A 146 0.43 15.86 -20.14
C ALA A 146 -0.05 16.23 -21.55
N GLN A 147 -0.42 15.25 -22.39
CA GLN A 147 -0.95 15.44 -23.74
C GLN A 147 -2.23 14.63 -23.95
N PRO A 148 -3.37 15.06 -23.39
CA PRO A 148 -4.61 14.29 -23.38
C PRO A 148 -5.07 13.83 -24.77
N ARG A 149 -5.49 12.57 -24.87
CA ARG A 149 -6.17 12.02 -26.06
C ARG A 149 -7.64 12.43 -26.04
N CYS A 150 -7.91 13.72 -26.29
CA CYS A 150 -9.24 14.34 -26.18
C CYS A 150 -10.30 13.74 -27.13
N LYS A 151 -9.90 12.91 -28.10
CA LYS A 151 -10.82 12.30 -29.06
C LYS A 151 -11.33 10.91 -28.66
N VAL A 152 -10.86 10.39 -27.53
CA VAL A 152 -11.24 9.05 -27.05
C VAL A 152 -12.74 8.99 -26.73
N GLN A 153 -13.44 8.02 -27.32
CA GLN A 153 -14.89 7.89 -27.20
C GLN A 153 -15.37 6.44 -27.02
N TYR A 154 -14.67 5.49 -27.61
CA TYR A 154 -15.01 4.07 -27.59
C TYR A 154 -14.24 3.33 -26.51
N VAL A 155 -14.90 2.36 -25.88
CA VAL A 155 -14.30 1.45 -24.91
C VAL A 155 -14.28 0.03 -25.47
N GLY A 156 -13.12 -0.61 -25.41
CA GLY A 156 -12.89 -1.99 -25.77
C GLY A 156 -12.54 -2.81 -24.53
N LEU A 157 -13.24 -3.93 -24.34
CA LEU A 157 -12.94 -4.91 -23.32
C LEU A 157 -11.99 -5.94 -23.92
N SER A 158 -10.76 -6.00 -23.46
CA SER A 158 -9.74 -6.88 -24.03
C SER A 158 -9.21 -7.87 -23.01
N SER A 159 -8.57 -8.91 -23.51
CA SER A 159 -7.85 -9.88 -22.70
C SER A 159 -6.51 -10.26 -23.35
N TRP A 160 -5.51 -10.50 -22.50
CA TRP A 160 -4.20 -10.98 -22.91
C TRP A 160 -4.18 -12.51 -23.05
N ASP A 161 -4.13 -13.28 -21.94
CA ASP A 161 -3.84 -14.73 -21.97
C ASP A 161 -4.96 -15.64 -21.43
N LYS A 162 -6.01 -15.07 -20.83
CA LYS A 162 -7.13 -15.81 -20.21
C LYS A 162 -8.48 -15.28 -20.67
N HIS A 163 -9.57 -15.93 -20.26
CA HIS A 163 -10.89 -15.38 -20.48
C HIS A 163 -11.18 -14.33 -19.41
N VAL A 164 -11.84 -13.24 -19.80
CA VAL A 164 -12.31 -12.23 -18.84
C VAL A 164 -13.83 -12.11 -18.96
N GLY A 165 -14.51 -12.28 -17.83
CA GLY A 165 -15.95 -12.07 -17.74
C GLY A 165 -16.26 -10.65 -17.29
N TYR A 166 -17.18 -9.99 -17.98
CA TYR A 166 -17.69 -8.67 -17.64
C TYR A 166 -19.22 -8.70 -17.52
N ARG A 167 -19.79 -7.98 -16.57
CA ARG A 167 -21.25 -7.79 -16.46
C ARG A 167 -21.55 -6.41 -15.86
N ASN A 168 -22.84 -6.03 -15.85
CA ASN A 168 -23.29 -4.75 -15.28
C ASN A 168 -22.54 -3.54 -15.83
N ILE A 169 -22.17 -3.58 -17.12
CA ILE A 169 -21.40 -2.53 -17.79
C ILE A 169 -22.29 -1.32 -18.03
N ARG A 170 -21.84 -0.14 -17.60
CA ARG A 170 -22.55 1.13 -17.75
C ARG A 170 -21.56 2.22 -18.10
N VAL A 171 -21.92 3.05 -19.06
CA VAL A 171 -21.20 4.29 -19.34
C VAL A 171 -22.00 5.46 -18.81
N LEU A 172 -21.33 6.29 -18.02
CA LEU A 172 -21.89 7.38 -17.23
C LEU A 172 -21.11 8.67 -17.53
N PRO A 173 -21.71 9.84 -17.27
CA PRO A 173 -20.96 11.09 -17.20
C PRO A 173 -19.83 10.97 -16.16
N PRO A 174 -18.72 11.71 -16.34
CA PRO A 174 -17.68 11.79 -15.31
C PRO A 174 -18.27 12.23 -13.96
N PRO A 175 -17.88 11.60 -12.83
CA PRO A 175 -18.36 12.01 -11.52
C PRO A 175 -17.94 13.46 -11.21
N PRO A 176 -18.67 14.18 -10.32
CA PRO A 176 -18.30 15.51 -9.89
C PRO A 176 -16.88 15.49 -9.34
N GLN A 177 -16.01 16.35 -9.87
CA GLN A 177 -14.66 16.48 -9.34
C GLN A 177 -14.76 17.04 -7.92
N THR A 178 -14.58 16.19 -6.91
CA THR A 178 -14.32 16.66 -5.55
C THR A 178 -13.08 17.55 -5.59
N PRO A 179 -13.08 18.76 -4.99
CA PRO A 179 -11.87 19.56 -4.88
C PRO A 179 -10.81 18.68 -4.24
N SER A 180 -9.74 18.48 -5.00
CA SER A 180 -8.63 17.62 -4.64
C SER A 180 -8.11 17.98 -3.24
N PRO A 181 -7.92 17.02 -2.31
CA PRO A 181 -6.81 17.15 -1.37
C PRO A 181 -5.52 17.36 -2.21
N PRO A 182 -4.51 18.09 -1.71
CA PRO A 182 -3.32 18.40 -2.49
C PRO A 182 -2.70 17.11 -3.08
N PRO A 183 -1.99 17.21 -4.22
CA PRO A 183 -1.49 16.05 -4.94
C PRO A 183 -0.70 15.16 -3.98
N VAL A 184 -1.20 13.93 -3.79
CA VAL A 184 -0.38 12.87 -3.20
C VAL A 184 0.61 12.50 -4.30
N ASP A 185 1.81 13.07 -4.22
CA ASP A 185 2.97 12.58 -4.96
C ASP A 185 3.19 11.12 -4.55
N VAL A 186 2.80 10.18 -5.42
CA VAL A 186 3.17 8.77 -5.28
C VAL A 186 4.52 8.56 -5.98
N SER A 187 5.50 9.38 -5.63
CA SER A 187 6.87 8.92 -5.37
C SER A 187 6.80 8.17 -4.04
N GLY A 188 6.49 6.87 -4.10
CA GLY A 188 6.44 5.99 -2.94
C GLY A 188 7.81 5.68 -2.33
N GLU A 189 8.65 6.71 -2.21
CA GLU A 189 9.94 6.70 -1.52
C GLU A 189 10.13 7.95 -0.62
N GLU A 190 9.25 8.96 -0.64
CA GLU A 190 9.53 10.21 0.11
C GLU A 190 8.80 10.39 1.46
N GLU A 191 7.70 9.69 1.71
CA GLU A 191 7.10 9.63 3.05
C GLU A 191 7.43 8.27 3.65
N GLY A 192 8.43 8.24 4.53
CA GLY A 192 8.86 7.02 5.22
C GLY A 192 7.69 6.27 5.87
N LEU A 193 7.86 4.98 6.12
CA LEU A 193 6.81 4.05 6.59
C LEU A 193 5.95 4.57 7.77
N LEU A 194 6.53 5.38 8.66
CA LEU A 194 5.81 5.99 9.79
C LEU A 194 5.02 7.24 9.39
N GLY A 195 5.43 7.99 8.36
CA GLY A 195 4.77 9.21 7.87
C GLY A 195 3.28 9.03 7.60
N TRP A 196 2.86 7.83 7.19
CA TRP A 196 1.46 7.49 7.01
C TRP A 196 0.59 7.68 8.27
N PHE A 197 1.18 7.52 9.46
CA PHE A 197 0.51 7.64 10.76
C PHE A 197 0.54 9.08 11.33
N LEU A 198 1.16 10.03 10.63
CA LEU A 198 1.22 11.43 11.07
C LEU A 198 -0.19 12.01 11.23
N GLU A 199 -0.51 12.47 12.45
CA GLU A 199 -1.81 13.02 12.84
C GLU A 199 -3.03 12.12 12.55
N ARG A 200 -2.80 10.82 12.40
CA ARG A 200 -3.88 9.85 12.27
C ARG A 200 -4.27 9.28 13.62
N TRP A 201 -5.56 8.96 13.73
CA TRP A 201 -6.12 8.37 14.95
C TRP A 201 -5.93 6.86 15.03
N GLU A 202 -5.61 6.20 13.91
CA GLU A 202 -5.35 4.77 13.90
C GLU A 202 -4.13 4.46 14.78
N LEU A 203 -4.32 3.65 15.83
CA LEU A 203 -3.28 3.22 16.79
C LEU A 203 -2.69 4.35 17.66
N ALA A 204 -3.27 5.55 17.65
CA ALA A 204 -2.79 6.66 18.46
C ALA A 204 -3.07 6.43 19.96
N ASP A 205 -2.03 6.53 20.77
CA ASP A 205 -2.01 6.32 22.23
C ASP A 205 -1.47 7.54 23.00
N LEU A 206 -1.16 8.62 22.27
CA LEU A 206 -0.74 9.92 22.77
C LEU A 206 -1.58 11.03 22.11
N ARG A 207 -1.92 12.05 22.89
CA ARG A 207 -2.71 13.20 22.43
C ARG A 207 -2.00 14.49 22.81
N ILE A 208 -1.77 15.35 21.83
CA ILE A 208 -1.17 16.67 22.05
C ILE A 208 -2.27 17.72 21.90
N VAL A 209 -2.45 18.55 22.92
CA VAL A 209 -3.41 19.65 22.94
C VAL A 209 -2.65 20.94 22.67
N ALA A 210 -2.73 21.44 21.44
CA ALA A 210 -1.99 22.59 20.96
C ALA A 210 -2.83 23.88 20.97
N GLY A 211 -2.20 24.97 21.41
CA GLY A 211 -2.74 26.33 21.36
C GLY A 211 -3.82 26.61 22.40
N ARG A 212 -4.20 27.89 22.50
CA ARG A 212 -5.23 28.37 23.45
C ARG A 212 -6.62 27.81 23.17
N GLU A 213 -6.88 27.46 21.92
CA GLU A 213 -8.14 26.84 21.47
C GLU A 213 -8.20 25.34 21.80
N GLY A 214 -7.08 24.74 22.21
CA GLY A 214 -7.04 23.35 22.66
C GLY A 214 -7.23 22.34 21.53
N ARG A 215 -6.60 22.55 20.37
CA ARG A 215 -6.69 21.60 19.25
C ARG A 215 -6.01 20.29 19.62
N VAL A 216 -6.74 19.18 19.50
CA VAL A 216 -6.22 17.83 19.79
C VAL A 216 -5.58 17.24 18.55
N VAL A 217 -4.34 16.79 18.68
CA VAL A 217 -3.54 16.15 17.64
C VAL A 217 -3.16 14.75 18.11
N PRO A 218 -3.51 13.67 17.40
CA PRO A 218 -3.13 12.31 17.77
C PRO A 218 -1.64 12.06 17.44
N ALA A 219 -0.99 11.28 18.29
CA ALA A 219 0.39 10.88 18.16
C ALA A 219 0.59 9.47 18.76
N HIS A 220 1.81 8.94 18.63
CA HIS A 220 2.16 7.58 18.99
C HIS A 220 3.37 7.60 19.95
N ARG A 221 3.23 7.03 21.14
CA ARG A 221 4.31 6.94 22.16
C ARG A 221 5.53 6.21 21.62
N LEU A 222 5.31 5.14 20.83
CA LEU A 222 6.39 4.42 20.19
C LEU A 222 7.24 5.35 19.32
N VAL A 223 6.61 6.15 18.47
CA VAL A 223 7.32 7.09 17.59
C VAL A 223 8.02 8.17 18.40
N TRP A 224 7.38 8.65 19.47
CA TRP A 224 7.99 9.59 20.40
C TRP A 224 9.25 9.01 21.05
N ALA A 225 9.18 7.82 21.66
CA ALA A 225 10.30 7.17 22.33
C ALA A 225 11.49 6.89 21.39
N LEU A 226 11.22 6.69 20.10
CA LEU A 226 12.27 6.49 19.10
C LEU A 226 13.01 7.80 18.74
N ARG A 227 12.34 8.95 18.76
CA ARG A 227 12.88 10.22 18.23
C ARG A 227 13.17 11.29 19.27
N CYS A 228 12.53 11.22 20.43
CA CYS A 228 12.71 12.13 21.55
C CYS A 228 13.60 11.45 22.59
N SER A 229 14.57 12.17 23.15
CA SER A 229 15.37 11.67 24.27
C SER A 229 14.62 11.73 25.60
N GLN A 230 13.61 12.61 25.68
CA GLN A 230 12.78 12.78 26.87
C GLN A 230 11.49 11.95 26.78
N ALA A 231 11.06 11.41 27.92
CA ALA A 231 9.73 10.82 28.04
C ALA A 231 8.66 11.89 27.76
N PRO A 232 7.53 11.52 27.12
CA PRO A 232 6.46 12.47 26.85
C PRO A 232 5.96 13.09 28.17
N PRO A 233 5.93 14.45 28.29
CA PRO A 233 5.52 15.14 29.50
C PRO A 233 4.00 15.10 29.65
N GLU A 234 3.48 13.93 30.00
CA GLU A 234 2.06 13.67 30.02
C GLU A 234 1.41 14.10 31.33
N GLU A 235 0.30 14.80 31.21
CA GLU A 235 -0.65 14.99 32.28
C GLU A 235 -1.66 13.83 32.22
N GLY A 236 -1.46 12.81 33.07
CA GLY A 236 -2.39 11.72 33.36
C GLY A 236 -3.30 11.24 32.22
N GLY A 237 -2.96 10.11 31.59
CA GLY A 237 -3.79 9.48 30.55
C GLY A 237 -3.38 9.81 29.11
N GLY A 238 -2.10 10.08 28.87
CA GLY A 238 -1.55 10.25 27.53
C GLY A 238 -1.86 11.57 26.87
N VAL A 239 -1.90 12.66 27.65
CA VAL A 239 -2.19 14.00 27.13
C VAL A 239 -1.02 14.94 27.41
N ILE A 240 -0.46 15.54 26.37
CA ILE A 240 0.53 16.63 26.46
C ILE A 240 -0.20 17.94 26.21
N ARG A 241 -0.07 18.92 27.10
CA ARG A 241 -0.74 20.24 26.96
C ARG A 241 0.27 21.33 26.62
N LEU A 242 0.08 21.95 25.45
CA LEU A 242 0.92 23.04 24.93
C LEU A 242 0.05 24.28 24.63
N PRO A 243 -0.51 24.94 25.65
CA PRO A 243 -1.46 26.05 25.45
C PRO A 243 -0.81 27.30 24.83
N ALA A 244 0.51 27.45 24.97
CA ALA A 244 1.28 28.57 24.45
C ALA A 244 1.79 28.36 23.00
N VAL A 245 1.73 27.13 22.49
CA VAL A 245 2.32 26.76 21.19
C VAL A 245 1.23 26.65 20.13
N GLU A 246 1.42 27.30 18.98
CA GLU A 246 0.48 27.17 17.88
C GLU A 246 0.49 25.76 17.27
N TYR A 247 -0.67 25.31 16.78
CA TYR A 247 -0.78 24.03 16.07
C TYR A 247 0.22 23.90 14.91
N SER A 248 0.49 25.00 14.19
CA SER A 248 1.40 24.99 13.04
C SER A 248 2.83 24.55 13.42
N VAL A 249 3.29 24.95 14.61
CA VAL A 249 4.59 24.56 15.18
C VAL A 249 4.57 23.10 15.65
N VAL A 250 3.48 22.68 16.31
CA VAL A 250 3.30 21.28 16.73
C VAL A 250 3.27 20.33 15.53
N HIS A 251 2.56 20.70 14.46
CA HIS A 251 2.52 19.96 13.21
C HIS A 251 3.91 19.83 12.60
N ALA A 252 4.68 20.91 12.55
CA ALA A 252 6.04 20.89 12.00
C ALA A 252 6.97 19.95 12.78
N LEU A 253 6.92 20.01 14.12
CA LEU A 253 7.65 19.08 14.98
C LEU A 253 7.25 17.63 14.69
N LEU A 254 5.95 17.31 14.69
CA LEU A 254 5.48 15.96 14.45
C LEU A 254 5.85 15.50 13.04
N GLN A 255 5.74 16.35 12.03
CA GLN A 255 6.18 16.04 10.68
C GLN A 255 7.65 15.60 10.66
N TYR A 256 8.53 16.33 11.36
CA TYR A 256 9.94 15.96 11.47
C TYR A 256 10.15 14.63 12.23
N ILE A 257 9.42 14.42 13.33
CA ILE A 257 9.46 13.18 14.12
C ILE A 257 9.01 11.96 13.29
N TYR A 258 8.02 12.10 12.41
CA TYR A 258 7.49 10.96 11.64
C TYR A 258 8.21 10.75 10.31
N THR A 259 8.68 11.82 9.68
CA THR A 259 9.19 11.78 8.29
C THR A 259 10.66 12.17 8.17
N GLY A 260 11.27 12.72 9.22
CA GLY A 260 12.65 13.25 9.18
C GLY A 260 12.76 14.60 8.46
N ARG A 261 11.65 15.16 7.99
CA ARG A 261 11.60 16.45 7.29
C ARG A 261 10.45 17.32 7.79
N THR A 262 10.63 18.64 7.74
CA THR A 262 9.53 19.58 7.99
C THR A 262 9.73 20.90 7.27
N GLN A 263 8.63 21.63 7.03
CA GLN A 263 8.66 22.96 6.41
C GLN A 263 8.10 24.00 7.38
N VAL A 264 8.87 25.05 7.62
CA VAL A 264 8.50 26.13 8.55
C VAL A 264 8.84 27.51 8.01
N THR A 265 8.14 28.53 8.53
CA THR A 265 8.47 29.94 8.29
C THR A 265 9.50 30.44 9.31
N GLU A 266 10.18 31.54 9.00
CA GLU A 266 11.16 32.15 9.92
C GLU A 266 10.53 32.50 11.28
N SER A 267 9.29 32.99 11.28
CA SER A 267 8.53 33.29 12.51
C SER A 267 8.29 32.07 13.41
N GLN A 268 8.31 30.86 12.86
CA GLN A 268 8.07 29.61 13.59
C GLN A 268 9.37 28.99 14.13
N LEU A 269 10.55 29.36 13.60
CA LEU A 269 11.83 28.75 13.97
C LEU A 269 12.16 28.90 15.46
N GLY A 270 11.81 30.05 16.07
CA GLY A 270 12.02 30.27 17.51
C GLY A 270 11.23 29.25 18.35
N ALA A 271 9.91 29.23 18.17
CA ALA A 271 9.01 28.33 18.89
C ALA A 271 9.30 26.85 18.59
N LEU A 272 9.66 26.49 17.34
CA LEU A 272 10.03 25.12 16.99
C LEU A 272 11.33 24.70 17.70
N SER A 273 12.32 25.58 17.76
CA SER A 273 13.61 25.32 18.43
C SER A 273 13.41 25.08 19.93
N GLU A 274 12.65 25.93 20.61
CA GLU A 274 12.34 25.79 22.04
C GLU A 274 11.59 24.47 22.31
N LEU A 275 10.58 24.16 21.50
CA LEU A 275 9.80 22.93 21.65
C LEU A 275 10.64 21.67 21.36
N SER A 276 11.54 21.75 20.37
CA SER A 276 12.44 20.66 20.02
C SER A 276 13.46 20.40 21.13
N GLU A 277 13.93 21.45 21.80
CA GLU A 277 14.81 21.34 22.96
C GLU A 277 14.06 20.72 24.15
N GLU A 278 12.83 21.17 24.44
CA GLU A 278 11.98 20.62 25.50
C GLU A 278 11.77 19.11 25.34
N PHE A 279 11.54 18.64 24.12
CA PHE A 279 11.32 17.21 23.83
C PHE A 279 12.61 16.45 23.48
N GLY A 280 13.76 17.13 23.46
CA GLY A 280 15.06 16.51 23.24
C GLY A 280 15.26 15.97 21.81
N VAL A 281 14.79 16.69 20.79
CA VAL A 281 15.04 16.42 19.37
C VAL A 281 16.26 17.23 18.91
N GLU A 282 17.45 16.82 19.36
CA GLU A 282 18.71 17.58 19.19
C GLU A 282 19.04 17.89 17.72
N SER A 283 18.77 16.95 16.80
CA SER A 283 19.01 17.14 15.37
C SER A 283 18.18 18.28 14.76
N LEU A 284 16.97 18.50 15.28
CA LEU A 284 16.10 19.58 14.85
C LEU A 284 16.53 20.92 15.46
N VAL A 285 16.93 20.92 16.73
CA VAL A 285 17.46 22.12 17.41
C VAL A 285 18.67 22.68 16.65
N ALA A 286 19.66 21.84 16.34
CA ALA A 286 20.86 22.26 15.61
C ALA A 286 20.53 22.85 14.23
N GLN A 287 19.53 22.31 13.53
CA GLN A 287 19.11 22.83 12.23
C GLN A 287 18.37 24.17 12.35
N CYS A 288 17.52 24.32 13.36
CA CYS A 288 16.86 25.59 13.64
C CYS A 288 17.89 26.69 13.97
N GLU A 289 18.93 26.39 14.75
CA GLU A 289 20.03 27.33 15.05
C GLU A 289 20.84 27.69 13.80
N GLN A 290 21.24 26.69 13.00
CA GLN A 290 21.98 26.92 11.77
C GLN A 290 21.22 27.84 10.79
N MET A 291 19.90 27.68 10.68
CA MET A 291 19.11 28.54 9.81
C MET A 291 18.98 29.97 10.34
N LYS A 292 18.87 30.16 11.67
CA LYS A 292 18.86 31.50 12.30
C LYS A 292 20.13 32.28 12.00
N ASP A 293 21.28 31.61 11.89
CA ASP A 293 22.56 32.26 11.56
C ASP A 293 22.69 32.62 10.07
N THR A 294 21.90 31.99 9.20
CA THR A 294 21.95 32.19 7.73
C THR A 294 20.92 33.18 7.18
N SER A 295 20.00 33.71 8.01
CA SER A 295 18.89 34.56 7.55
C SER A 295 19.32 36.00 7.23
N PHE A 296 19.93 36.16 6.05
CA PHE A 296 19.95 37.40 5.25
C PHE A 296 19.34 37.09 3.87
N ARG A 297 18.05 36.71 3.78
CA ARG A 297 17.25 36.72 2.54
C ARG A 297 15.77 36.44 2.81
N GLU A 298 14.94 37.05 1.97
CA GLU A 298 13.48 37.27 2.07
C GLU A 298 12.62 36.04 2.41
N ASP A 299 11.45 36.31 3.03
CA ASP A 299 10.39 35.40 3.49
C ASP A 299 9.99 34.29 2.50
N HIS A 300 10.75 33.20 2.48
CA HIS A 300 10.40 31.96 1.79
C HIS A 300 10.27 30.81 2.80
N LYS A 301 9.37 29.86 2.54
CA LYS A 301 9.23 28.64 3.36
C LYS A 301 10.57 27.90 3.38
N LEU A 302 11.08 27.60 4.57
CA LEU A 302 12.34 26.89 4.79
C LEU A 302 12.05 25.40 4.97
N GLU A 303 12.83 24.56 4.29
CA GLU A 303 12.73 23.10 4.40
C GLU A 303 13.88 22.56 5.26
N ILE A 304 13.51 21.83 6.32
CA ILE A 304 14.40 21.19 7.29
C ILE A 304 14.48 19.71 6.95
N LEU A 305 15.69 19.18 6.81
CA LEU A 305 15.96 17.78 6.45
C LEU A 305 16.96 17.19 7.44
N ASP A 306 16.67 16.05 8.03
CA ASP A 306 17.66 15.34 8.86
C ASP A 306 18.93 15.05 8.05
N SER A 307 20.03 15.73 8.41
CA SER A 307 21.32 15.69 7.72
C SER A 307 22.31 14.75 8.40
N SER A 308 21.80 13.69 9.03
CA SER A 308 22.62 12.62 9.61
C SER A 308 23.64 12.09 8.57
N PRO A 309 24.94 12.00 8.89
CA PRO A 309 25.99 11.67 7.95
C PRO A 309 26.06 10.17 7.67
N LEU A 310 25.14 9.65 6.85
CA LEU A 310 25.23 8.31 6.25
C LEU A 310 24.88 8.35 4.75
N LYS A 311 25.40 9.35 4.03
CA LYS A 311 25.58 9.24 2.57
C LYS A 311 26.92 8.56 2.28
N LEU A 312 27.03 7.25 2.50
CA LEU A 312 28.05 6.40 1.88
C LEU A 312 27.77 4.92 2.21
N LEU A 313 27.44 4.15 1.15
CA LEU A 313 27.39 2.68 0.99
C LEU A 313 26.01 2.02 0.78
N GLN A 314 25.73 1.79 -0.51
CA GLN A 314 25.27 0.54 -1.16
C GLN A 314 23.97 -0.18 -0.72
N LYS A 315 23.05 -0.34 -1.71
CA LYS A 315 22.07 -1.44 -1.90
C LYS A 315 21.42 -2.02 -0.63
N ARG A 316 20.59 -1.26 0.09
CA ARG A 316 19.60 -1.81 1.03
C ARG A 316 18.41 -0.85 1.16
N PRO A 317 17.16 -1.23 0.83
CA PRO A 317 15.99 -0.43 1.21
C PRO A 317 15.01 -1.23 2.06
N ALA A 318 14.87 -0.85 3.33
CA ALA A 318 13.69 -0.91 4.20
C ALA A 318 14.19 -0.59 5.62
N LEU A 319 13.54 0.40 6.22
CA LEU A 319 13.85 1.07 7.49
C LEU A 319 15.17 1.85 7.61
N SER A 320 16.24 1.51 6.87
CA SER A 320 17.55 2.16 7.06
C SER A 320 17.95 3.25 6.05
N SER A 321 17.22 3.46 4.96
CA SER A 321 17.60 4.47 3.94
C SER A 321 16.95 5.83 4.14
N ASP A 322 15.74 5.89 4.71
CA ASP A 322 14.90 7.10 4.60
C ASP A 322 14.39 7.66 5.95
N LEU A 323 14.69 7.00 7.09
CA LEU A 323 14.35 7.55 8.40
C LEU A 323 15.46 7.25 9.42
N PRO A 324 15.96 8.25 10.18
CA PRO A 324 16.96 8.06 11.21
C PRO A 324 16.29 7.50 12.48
N ILE A 325 15.81 6.26 12.40
CA ILE A 325 15.34 5.50 13.56
C ILE A 325 16.55 4.88 14.24
N ASP A 326 16.68 5.10 15.54
CA ASP A 326 17.65 4.41 16.37
C ASP A 326 17.26 2.93 16.52
N LEU A 327 17.89 2.07 15.71
CA LEU A 327 17.65 0.62 15.71
C LEU A 327 17.98 -0.04 17.06
N GLN A 328 18.90 0.54 17.84
CA GLN A 328 19.23 0.01 19.16
C GLN A 328 18.10 0.28 20.15
N LYS A 329 17.50 1.47 20.11
CA LYS A 329 16.28 1.76 20.88
C LYS A 329 15.13 0.86 20.45
N LEU A 330 14.93 0.65 19.16
CA LEU A 330 13.84 -0.19 18.67
C LEU A 330 13.99 -1.66 19.11
N LYS A 331 15.21 -2.19 19.08
CA LYS A 331 15.55 -3.49 19.64
C LYS A 331 15.30 -3.55 21.14
N HIS A 332 15.72 -2.52 21.88
CA HIS A 332 15.48 -2.43 23.33
C HIS A 332 13.99 -2.46 23.67
N LEU A 333 13.15 -1.71 22.94
CA LEU A 333 11.69 -1.71 23.15
C LEU A 333 11.05 -3.08 22.88
N LEU A 334 11.56 -3.84 21.90
CA LEU A 334 11.12 -5.21 21.67
C LEU A 334 11.51 -6.14 22.83
N GLU A 335 12.72 -5.99 23.36
CA GLU A 335 13.24 -6.82 24.46
C GLU A 335 12.56 -6.52 25.81
N THR A 336 12.33 -5.25 26.13
CA THR A 336 11.68 -4.84 27.39
C THR A 336 10.17 -4.93 27.33
N GLY A 337 9.57 -4.78 26.15
CA GLY A 337 8.13 -4.66 25.97
C GLY A 337 7.58 -3.29 26.40
N ASP A 338 8.45 -2.29 26.58
CA ASP A 338 8.01 -0.93 26.92
C ASP A 338 7.13 -0.37 25.80
N TYR A 339 5.97 0.20 26.17
CA TYR A 339 4.94 0.67 25.24
C TYR A 339 4.29 -0.43 24.37
N SER A 340 4.51 -1.71 24.67
CA SER A 340 3.77 -2.78 24.00
C SER A 340 2.27 -2.66 24.27
N ASP A 341 1.49 -2.78 23.20
CA ASP A 341 0.03 -2.66 23.19
C ASP A 341 -0.64 -3.93 22.64
N VAL A 342 0.17 -4.97 22.37
CA VAL A 342 -0.29 -6.30 21.97
C VAL A 342 0.63 -7.43 22.47
N ASP A 343 0.02 -8.43 23.09
CA ASP A 343 0.62 -9.70 23.47
C ASP A 343 0.35 -10.75 22.38
N ILE A 344 1.40 -11.43 21.90
CA ILE A 344 1.29 -12.48 20.88
C ILE A 344 1.37 -13.85 21.53
N TYR A 345 0.30 -14.62 21.38
CA TYR A 345 0.17 -15.98 21.84
C TYR A 345 0.26 -16.96 20.66
N ILE A 346 0.96 -18.07 20.85
CA ILE A 346 1.00 -19.17 19.88
C ILE A 346 0.42 -20.42 20.54
N GLU A 347 -0.52 -21.07 19.84
CA GLU A 347 -1.19 -22.26 20.34
C GLU A 347 -0.17 -23.36 20.72
N GLY A 348 -0.34 -23.93 21.92
CA GLY A 348 0.59 -24.92 22.50
C GLY A 348 1.87 -24.34 23.11
N HIS A 349 2.15 -23.04 22.95
CA HIS A 349 3.40 -22.40 23.39
C HIS A 349 3.16 -21.22 24.36
N GLY A 350 1.95 -20.67 24.39
CA GLY A 350 1.57 -19.58 25.30
C GLY A 350 2.02 -18.22 24.79
N LEU A 351 2.35 -17.29 25.70
CA LEU A 351 2.83 -15.96 25.37
C LEU A 351 4.26 -16.05 24.79
N VAL A 352 4.43 -15.61 23.55
CA VAL A 352 5.70 -15.69 22.81
C VAL A 352 6.37 -14.32 22.70
N ALA A 353 5.61 -13.24 22.51
CA ALA A 353 6.19 -11.90 22.37
C ALA A 353 5.25 -10.81 22.87
N ARG A 354 5.85 -9.72 23.37
CA ARG A 354 5.18 -8.43 23.53
C ARG A 354 5.60 -7.53 22.38
N ALA A 355 4.63 -6.95 21.68
CA ALA A 355 4.90 -6.20 20.45
C ALA A 355 4.07 -4.92 20.40
N HIS A 356 4.30 -4.15 19.35
CA HIS A 356 3.66 -2.88 19.08
C HIS A 356 2.79 -3.00 17.82
N LYS A 357 1.49 -2.77 17.94
CA LYS A 357 0.53 -2.80 16.82
C LYS A 357 0.98 -1.89 15.69
N LEU A 358 1.54 -0.73 16.02
CA LEU A 358 2.07 0.21 15.03
C LEU A 358 3.17 -0.44 14.19
N MET A 359 4.15 -1.09 14.84
CA MET A 359 5.26 -1.74 14.14
C MET A 359 4.79 -2.92 13.29
N LEU A 360 3.89 -3.75 13.83
CA LEU A 360 3.30 -4.86 13.07
C LEU A 360 2.51 -4.37 11.84
N SER A 361 1.75 -3.27 12.00
CA SER A 361 0.91 -2.70 10.93
C SER A 361 1.72 -2.08 9.81
N VAL A 362 2.85 -1.44 10.15
CA VAL A 362 3.79 -0.88 9.18
C VAL A 362 4.30 -1.95 8.20
N TRP A 363 4.59 -3.14 8.72
CA TRP A 363 5.22 -4.21 7.94
C TRP A 363 4.23 -5.21 7.33
N SER A 364 3.03 -5.31 7.87
CA SER A 364 2.08 -6.36 7.52
C SER A 364 0.67 -5.81 7.36
N ALA A 365 0.18 -5.82 6.12
CA ALA A 365 -1.20 -5.47 5.82
C ALA A 365 -2.24 -6.35 6.56
N PRO A 366 -2.04 -7.66 6.76
CA PRO A 366 -2.86 -8.46 7.66
C PRO A 366 -2.95 -7.92 9.09
N PHE A 367 -1.82 -7.57 9.73
CA PHE A 367 -1.83 -6.96 11.06
C PHE A 367 -2.48 -5.58 11.05
N ALA A 368 -2.18 -4.74 10.05
CA ALA A 368 -2.81 -3.44 9.90
C ALA A 368 -4.34 -3.56 9.85
N LYS A 369 -4.86 -4.47 9.02
CA LYS A 369 -6.31 -4.75 8.94
C LYS A 369 -6.86 -5.26 10.27
N MET A 370 -6.16 -6.18 10.92
CA MET A 370 -6.57 -6.73 12.22
C MET A 370 -6.75 -5.62 13.27
N PHE A 371 -5.86 -4.63 13.28
CA PHE A 371 -5.87 -3.58 14.30
C PHE A 371 -6.68 -2.33 13.94
N THR A 372 -7.09 -2.16 12.67
CA THR A 372 -7.76 -0.91 12.19
C THR A 372 -9.14 -1.11 11.56
N ASN A 373 -9.65 -2.35 11.46
CA ASN A 373 -10.94 -2.63 10.82
C ASN A 373 -12.19 -2.28 11.65
N GLY A 374 -12.03 -1.78 12.88
CA GLY A 374 -13.14 -1.40 13.77
C GLY A 374 -13.95 -2.56 14.34
N MET A 375 -13.45 -3.81 14.24
CA MET A 375 -14.06 -5.00 14.84
C MET A 375 -13.50 -5.25 16.25
N SER A 376 -14.06 -6.21 17.01
CA SER A 376 -13.61 -6.56 18.37
C SER A 376 -12.10 -6.77 18.49
N GLU A 377 -11.48 -7.30 17.43
CA GLU A 377 -10.07 -7.59 17.28
C GLU A 377 -9.20 -6.32 17.33
N SER A 378 -9.71 -5.18 16.84
CA SER A 378 -9.00 -3.89 16.88
C SER A 378 -8.73 -3.39 18.31
N SER A 379 -9.67 -3.66 19.22
CA SER A 379 -9.56 -3.34 20.64
C SER A 379 -8.88 -4.42 21.48
N CYS A 380 -8.57 -5.59 20.90
CA CYS A 380 -7.95 -6.69 21.62
C CYS A 380 -6.46 -6.39 21.88
N SER A 381 -6.00 -6.66 23.10
CA SER A 381 -4.58 -6.60 23.47
C SER A 381 -3.87 -7.93 23.26
N GLU A 382 -4.54 -8.93 22.70
CA GLU A 382 -3.99 -10.27 22.48
C GLU A 382 -4.24 -10.74 21.04
N VAL A 383 -3.21 -11.34 20.43
CA VAL A 383 -3.32 -12.03 19.15
C VAL A 383 -2.95 -13.49 19.36
N HIS A 384 -3.85 -14.39 18.95
CA HIS A 384 -3.66 -15.84 19.07
C HIS A 384 -3.40 -16.44 17.69
N LEU A 385 -2.19 -16.94 17.48
CA LEU A 385 -1.75 -17.58 16.24
C LEU A 385 -1.82 -19.11 16.38
N ARG A 386 -2.27 -19.77 15.31
CA ARG A 386 -2.36 -21.24 15.21
C ARG A 386 -1.47 -21.74 14.09
N ASP A 387 -0.92 -22.94 14.25
CA ASP A 387 -0.07 -23.60 13.27
C ASP A 387 1.17 -22.77 12.84
N VAL A 388 1.71 -21.96 13.77
CA VAL A 388 2.91 -21.13 13.57
C VAL A 388 4.05 -21.64 14.43
N SER A 389 5.26 -21.77 13.85
CA SER A 389 6.48 -22.02 14.65
C SER A 389 6.85 -20.76 15.43
N PRO A 390 7.00 -20.83 16.76
CA PRO A 390 7.43 -19.70 17.57
C PRO A 390 8.78 -19.14 17.15
N GLU A 391 9.73 -20.00 16.81
CA GLU A 391 11.08 -19.62 16.38
C GLU A 391 11.00 -18.81 15.09
N ALA A 392 10.25 -19.29 14.09
CA ALA A 392 10.04 -18.57 12.84
C ALA A 392 9.30 -17.23 13.05
N PHE A 393 8.33 -17.21 13.96
CA PHE A 393 7.63 -15.97 14.31
C PHE A 393 8.55 -14.94 14.97
N LEU A 394 9.41 -15.37 15.90
CA LEU A 394 10.36 -14.48 16.57
C LEU A 394 11.38 -13.90 15.59
N VAL A 395 11.87 -14.69 14.63
CA VAL A 395 12.76 -14.18 13.56
C VAL A 395 12.03 -13.18 12.66
N MET A 396 10.78 -13.49 12.27
CA MET A 396 9.95 -12.57 11.50
C MET A 396 9.70 -11.26 12.26
N LEU A 397 9.41 -11.34 13.56
CA LEU A 397 9.19 -10.19 14.42
C LEU A 397 10.47 -9.36 14.55
N HIS A 398 11.61 -9.99 14.80
CA HIS A 398 12.90 -9.30 14.86
C HIS A 398 13.21 -8.59 13.53
N PHE A 399 12.90 -9.21 12.39
CA PHE A 399 13.03 -8.56 11.09
C PHE A 399 12.18 -7.29 10.97
N MET A 400 10.95 -7.27 11.52
CA MET A 400 10.13 -6.05 11.53
C MET A 400 10.75 -4.92 12.35
N TYR A 401 11.51 -5.22 13.40
CA TYR A 401 12.13 -4.19 14.25
C TYR A 401 13.50 -3.76 13.74
N CYS A 402 14.28 -4.69 13.19
CA CYS A 402 15.69 -4.47 12.90
C CYS A 402 16.01 -4.43 11.40
N GLY A 403 15.07 -4.85 10.55
CA GLY A 403 15.25 -4.96 9.10
C GLY A 403 16.30 -5.99 8.67
N GLN A 404 16.69 -6.89 9.58
CA GLN A 404 17.74 -7.89 9.40
C GLN A 404 17.23 -9.25 9.82
N VAL A 405 17.57 -10.26 9.01
CA VAL A 405 17.38 -11.66 9.36
C VAL A 405 18.70 -12.16 9.95
N ASP A 406 18.66 -12.61 11.20
CA ASP A 406 19.79 -13.29 11.85
C ASP A 406 19.41 -14.77 11.94
N ILE A 407 20.00 -15.59 11.09
CA ILE A 407 19.83 -17.05 11.11
C ILE A 407 21.19 -17.62 11.49
N ASP A 408 21.27 -18.24 12.66
CA ASP A 408 22.48 -18.89 13.10
C ASP A 408 22.84 -20.02 12.12
N GLU A 409 24.06 -20.00 11.58
CA GLU A 409 24.58 -21.04 10.66
C GLU A 409 24.55 -22.47 11.24
N LYS A 410 24.31 -22.59 12.56
CA LYS A 410 24.26 -23.86 13.30
C LYS A 410 22.85 -24.44 13.41
N GLU A 411 21.80 -23.67 13.15
CA GLU A 411 20.44 -24.16 13.19
C GLU A 411 20.13 -24.98 11.92
N ASP A 412 19.25 -25.98 12.04
CA ASP A 412 18.82 -26.74 10.87
C ASP A 412 18.08 -25.81 9.91
N MET A 413 18.81 -25.39 8.89
CA MET A 413 18.42 -24.51 7.80
C MET A 413 17.05 -24.83 7.21
N GLY A 414 16.66 -26.10 7.08
CA GLY A 414 15.33 -26.41 6.54
C GLY A 414 14.22 -26.36 7.59
N SER A 415 14.55 -26.54 8.87
CA SER A 415 13.57 -26.53 9.97
C SER A 415 13.06 -25.13 10.29
N LEU A 416 13.89 -24.08 10.14
CA LEU A 416 13.51 -22.69 10.44
C LEU A 416 13.19 -21.87 9.18
N LEU A 417 14.00 -22.01 8.11
CA LEU A 417 13.88 -21.16 6.93
C LEU A 417 12.56 -21.39 6.17
N LEU A 418 12.10 -22.64 6.08
CA LEU A 418 10.84 -22.95 5.39
C LEU A 418 9.63 -22.41 6.15
N PRO A 419 9.45 -22.66 7.46
CA PRO A 419 8.42 -21.98 8.22
C PRO A 419 8.49 -20.45 8.13
N LEU A 420 9.69 -19.87 8.15
CA LEU A 420 9.88 -18.42 8.03
C LEU A 420 9.40 -17.87 6.67
N ILE A 421 9.71 -18.56 5.57
CA ILE A 421 9.21 -18.20 4.22
C ILE A 421 7.68 -18.25 4.16
N LEU A 422 7.09 -19.31 4.72
CA LEU A 422 5.63 -19.49 4.77
C LEU A 422 4.96 -18.38 5.58
N LEU A 423 5.53 -18.07 6.74
CA LEU A 423 5.03 -17.05 7.64
C LEU A 423 5.14 -15.65 7.01
N ALA A 424 6.29 -15.35 6.40
CA ALA A 424 6.48 -14.09 5.67
C ALA A 424 5.48 -13.93 4.52
N ASP A 425 5.12 -15.00 3.81
CA ASP A 425 4.07 -14.97 2.79
C ASP A 425 2.68 -14.74 3.39
N GLN A 426 2.34 -15.49 4.45
CA GLN A 426 1.06 -15.38 5.17
C GLN A 426 0.82 -13.97 5.70
N PHE A 427 1.84 -13.33 6.26
CA PHE A 427 1.77 -11.98 6.81
C PHE A 427 2.11 -10.88 5.78
N GLY A 428 2.40 -11.25 4.53
CA GLY A 428 2.63 -10.30 3.44
C GLY A 428 3.95 -9.51 3.52
N ILE A 429 4.94 -10.02 4.24
CA ILE A 429 6.24 -9.37 4.45
C ILE A 429 7.17 -9.77 3.29
N TYR A 430 6.96 -9.13 2.14
CA TYR A 430 7.62 -9.49 0.88
C TYR A 430 9.15 -9.52 0.99
N ARG A 431 9.75 -8.53 1.68
CA ARG A 431 11.20 -8.39 1.75
C ARG A 431 11.84 -9.53 2.53
N LEU A 432 11.30 -9.88 3.69
CA LEU A 432 11.74 -11.04 4.47
C LEU A 432 11.67 -12.32 3.64
N ARG A 433 10.54 -12.52 2.95
CA ARG A 433 10.36 -13.69 2.07
C ARG A 433 11.42 -13.73 0.97
N GLN A 434 11.77 -12.58 0.37
CA GLN A 434 12.79 -12.49 -0.65
C GLN A 434 14.18 -12.85 -0.10
N GLU A 435 14.60 -12.24 1.01
CA GLU A 435 15.89 -12.52 1.65
C GLU A 435 16.02 -14.00 2.04
N CYS A 436 14.95 -14.60 2.59
CA CYS A 436 14.93 -16.02 2.91
C CYS A 436 14.99 -16.92 1.67
N CYS A 437 14.33 -16.56 0.56
CA CYS A 437 14.41 -17.30 -0.69
C CYS A 437 15.79 -17.24 -1.32
N GLU A 438 16.45 -16.08 -1.28
CA GLU A 438 17.82 -15.89 -1.77
C GLU A 438 18.80 -16.74 -0.96
N TYR A 439 18.72 -16.68 0.37
CA TYR A 439 19.54 -17.50 1.27
C TYR A 439 19.34 -19.00 1.05
N LEU A 440 18.10 -19.43 0.81
CA LEU A 440 17.79 -20.83 0.47
C LEU A 440 18.44 -21.25 -0.86
N LEU A 441 18.43 -20.39 -1.87
CA LEU A 441 19.01 -20.70 -3.18
C LEU A 441 20.54 -20.80 -3.13
N GLU A 442 21.20 -19.91 -2.38
CA GLU A 442 22.64 -19.95 -2.14
C GLU A 442 23.03 -21.26 -1.43
N SER A 443 22.29 -21.62 -0.38
CA SER A 443 22.50 -22.87 0.38
C SER A 443 22.32 -24.14 -0.46
N LEU A 444 21.42 -24.12 -1.45
CA LEU A 444 21.20 -25.25 -2.37
C LEU A 444 22.33 -25.39 -3.40
N SER A 445 23.09 -24.33 -3.67
CA SER A 445 24.19 -24.33 -4.64
C SER A 445 25.48 -24.95 -4.08
N GLU A 446 25.66 -24.97 -2.76
CA GLU A 446 26.88 -25.45 -2.08
C GLU A 446 26.91 -26.95 -1.75
N GLY A 447 25.92 -27.73 -2.19
CA GLY A 447 26.07 -29.19 -2.29
C GLY A 447 25.38 -30.05 -1.22
N TRP A 448 24.16 -29.70 -0.80
CA TRP A 448 23.29 -30.60 -0.02
C TRP A 448 22.09 -31.06 -0.85
N CYS A 449 22.25 -32.15 -1.60
CA CYS A 449 21.20 -32.68 -2.46
C CYS A 449 20.90 -34.16 -2.13
N GLY A 450 19.84 -34.38 -1.34
CA GLY A 450 19.28 -35.73 -1.18
C GLY A 450 18.02 -35.79 -0.31
N THR A 451 18.07 -35.20 0.88
CA THR A 451 16.99 -35.27 1.88
C THR A 451 16.04 -34.06 1.81
N TYR A 452 16.55 -32.83 1.78
CA TYR A 452 15.72 -31.61 1.74
C TYR A 452 14.90 -31.47 0.45
N TRP A 453 15.48 -31.84 -0.71
CA TRP A 453 14.75 -31.82 -1.99
C TRP A 453 13.50 -32.69 -1.98
N LYS A 454 13.47 -33.81 -1.22
CA LYS A 454 12.30 -34.68 -1.12
C LYS A 454 11.20 -34.08 -0.24
N GLN A 455 11.54 -33.36 0.83
CA GLN A 455 10.55 -32.62 1.63
C GLN A 455 9.98 -31.42 0.87
N LEU A 456 10.82 -30.72 0.09
CA LEU A 456 10.42 -29.54 -0.69
C LEU A 456 9.49 -29.89 -1.88
N LEU A 457 9.66 -31.07 -2.50
CA LEU A 457 8.84 -31.52 -3.63
C LEU A 457 7.40 -31.89 -3.25
N HIS A 458 7.13 -32.16 -1.98
CA HIS A 458 5.78 -32.48 -1.50
C HIS A 458 4.96 -31.25 -1.06
N GLN A 459 5.57 -30.05 -1.03
CA GLN A 459 4.88 -28.82 -0.66
C GLN A 459 4.39 -28.06 -1.91
N PRO A 460 3.10 -27.64 -1.99
CA PRO A 460 2.51 -27.01 -3.18
C PRO A 460 3.23 -25.74 -3.69
N LEU A 461 4.02 -25.11 -2.82
CA LEU A 461 4.64 -23.81 -3.06
C LEU A 461 5.90 -23.85 -3.95
N PHE A 462 6.59 -25.00 -4.07
CA PHE A 462 7.79 -25.11 -4.92
C PHE A 462 7.53 -25.08 -6.43
N ALA A 463 6.26 -25.17 -6.84
CA ALA A 463 5.87 -24.87 -8.22
C ALA A 463 6.00 -23.37 -8.57
N CYS A 464 5.94 -22.47 -7.57
CA CYS A 464 5.99 -21.03 -7.79
C CYS A 464 7.43 -20.52 -8.05
N CYS A 465 8.42 -20.99 -7.27
CA CYS A 465 9.83 -20.61 -7.45
C CYS A 465 10.42 -21.09 -8.79
N LYS A 466 9.93 -22.19 -9.36
CA LYS A 466 10.33 -22.64 -10.71
C LYS A 466 9.96 -21.66 -11.83
N SER A 467 8.99 -20.76 -11.64
CA SER A 467 8.58 -19.82 -12.68
C SER A 467 9.36 -18.50 -12.69
N THR A 468 10.16 -18.23 -11.65
CA THR A 468 11.01 -17.04 -11.54
C THR A 468 12.42 -17.27 -12.10
N PHE A 469 12.83 -18.53 -12.31
CA PHE A 469 14.17 -18.91 -12.81
C PHE A 469 14.08 -19.75 -14.09
N ARG A 470 13.60 -19.12 -15.16
CA ARG A 470 13.97 -19.49 -16.53
C ARG A 470 14.51 -18.27 -17.24
N SER A 471 15.81 -18.08 -17.08
CA SER A 471 16.71 -17.36 -17.98
C SER A 471 18.00 -18.15 -18.02
#